data_AF-A0A6P0V2S2-F1
#
_entry.id   AF-A0A6P0V2S2-F1
#
_cell.length_a   1.000
_cell.length_b   1.000
_cell.length_c   1.000
_cell.angle_alpha   90.00
_cell.angle_beta   90.00
_cell.angle_gamma   90.00
#
_symmetry.space_group_name_H-M   'P 1'
#
loop_
_entity.id
_entity.type
_entity.pdbx_description
1 polymer ?
#
loop_
_entity_poly.entity_id
_entity_poly.type
_entity_poly.pdbx_seq_one_letter_code
_entity_poly.pdbx_strand_id
1 'polypeptide(L)'
;MQGFSHTYKDELEEVLRVLVKITSRTPEQIKPYLDKLLGQLVVSENETIVATERRKAFQEWVESHRDLQLPLLSDHAISRESIYGERG
;
A
#
# COMPACT_ATOMS: atom_id res chain seq x y z
N MET A 1 5.27 -15.19 2.55
CA MET A 1 5.98 -14.35 3.54
C MET A 1 7.41 -14.86 3.80
N GLN A 2 8.26 -15.03 2.76
CA GLN A 2 9.61 -15.61 2.97
C GLN A 2 10.70 -15.07 2.01
N GLY A 3 10.36 -14.14 1.10
CA GLY A 3 11.29 -13.67 0.06
C GLY A 3 12.20 -12.51 0.45
N PHE A 4 11.73 -11.58 1.30
CA PHE A 4 12.49 -10.37 1.64
C PHE A 4 13.68 -10.60 2.59
N SER A 5 13.65 -11.66 3.40
CA SER A 5 14.65 -11.82 4.47
C SER A 5 15.93 -12.53 4.01
N HIS A 6 15.91 -13.28 2.90
CA HIS A 6 17.05 -14.09 2.48
C HIS A 6 18.03 -13.32 1.58
N THR A 7 17.54 -12.38 0.76
CA THR A 7 18.35 -11.60 -0.19
C THR A 7 19.12 -10.45 0.47
N TYR A 8 18.58 -9.85 1.54
CA TYR A 8 19.14 -8.66 2.18
C TYR A 8 19.75 -8.95 3.56
N LYS A 9 19.93 -10.23 3.90
CA LYS A 9 20.38 -10.64 5.24
C LYS A 9 21.74 -10.04 5.61
N ASP A 10 22.67 -10.06 4.65
CA ASP A 10 24.03 -9.56 4.84
C ASP A 10 24.04 -8.03 4.96
N GLU A 11 23.21 -7.33 4.18
CA GLU A 11 23.06 -5.87 4.25
C GLU A 11 22.42 -5.44 5.58
N LEU A 12 21.43 -6.18 6.07
CA LEU A 12 20.79 -5.92 7.37
C LEU A 12 21.75 -6.15 8.54
N GLU A 13 22.62 -7.17 8.46
CA GLU A 13 23.67 -7.37 9.45
C GLU A 13 24.69 -6.22 9.46
N GLU A 14 25.03 -5.66 8.29
CA GLU A 14 25.93 -4.52 8.21
C GLU A 14 25.27 -3.23 8.74
N VAL A 15 24.00 -2.99 8.42
CA VAL A 15 23.22 -1.88 9.00
C VAL A 15 23.13 -2.01 10.52
N LEU A 16 22.85 -3.22 11.03
CA LEU A 16 22.80 -3.46 12.48
C LEU A 16 24.16 -3.16 13.14
N ARG A 17 25.27 -3.59 12.52
CA ARG A 17 26.62 -3.34 13.00
C ARG A 17 26.96 -1.85 13.05
N VAL A 18 26.58 -1.09 12.02
CA VAL A 18 26.77 0.36 11.97
C VAL A 18 25.92 1.05 13.05
N LEU A 19 24.66 0.66 13.21
CA LEU A 19 23.77 1.22 14.23
C LEU A 19 24.26 0.95 15.66
N VAL A 20 24.78 -0.25 15.93
CA VAL A 20 25.44 -0.60 17.20
C VAL A 20 26.61 0.35 17.48
N LYS A 21 27.48 0.58 16.49
CA LYS A 21 28.63 1.48 16.61
C LYS A 21 28.22 2.93 16.86
N ILE A 22 27.21 3.44 16.14
CA ILE A 22 26.77 4.84 16.23
C ILE A 22 26.05 5.10 17.55
N THR A 23 25.19 4.17 17.98
CA THR A 23 24.34 4.38 19.16
C THR A 23 24.98 3.91 20.46
N SER A 24 26.11 3.19 20.39
CA SER A 24 26.76 2.53 21.54
C SER A 24 25.81 1.62 22.33
N ARG A 25 24.78 1.08 21.67
CA ARG A 25 23.81 0.15 22.25
C ARG A 25 24.11 -1.27 21.81
N THR A 26 23.60 -2.25 22.56
CA THR A 26 23.81 -3.65 22.20
C THR A 26 22.92 -4.06 21.02
N PRO A 27 23.30 -5.06 20.23
CA PRO A 27 22.50 -5.57 19.11
C PRO A 27 21.08 -5.96 19.55
N GLU A 28 20.92 -6.50 20.75
CA GLU A 28 19.65 -6.94 21.34
C GLU A 28 18.72 -5.76 21.62
N GLN A 29 19.30 -4.59 21.91
CA GLN A 29 18.53 -3.36 22.11
C GLN A 29 18.12 -2.72 20.79
N ILE A 30 18.85 -2.94 19.70
CA ILE A 30 18.60 -2.28 18.39
C ILE A 30 17.68 -3.12 17.50
N LYS A 31 17.85 -4.45 17.50
CA LYS A 31 17.00 -5.39 16.74
C LYS A 31 15.51 -5.10 16.80
N PRO A 32 14.86 -4.90 17.97
CA PRO A 32 13.42 -4.65 18.01
C PRO A 32 13.00 -3.35 17.32
N TYR A 33 13.86 -2.32 17.29
CA TYR A 33 13.57 -1.07 16.58
C TYR A 33 13.74 -1.23 15.08
N LEU A 34 14.78 -1.96 14.65
CA LEU A 34 15.00 -2.27 13.25
C LEU A 34 13.85 -3.13 12.70
N ASP A 35 13.44 -4.17 13.42
CA ASP A 35 12.31 -5.03 13.05
C ASP A 35 11.01 -4.25 12.94
N LYS A 36 10.77 -3.29 13.85
CA LYS A 36 9.60 -2.41 13.78
C LYS A 36 9.61 -1.53 12.52
N LEU A 37 10.75 -0.93 12.20
CA LEU A 37 10.89 -0.10 11.00
C LEU A 37 10.73 -0.90 9.71
N LEU A 38 11.34 -2.10 9.65
CA LEU A 38 11.17 -3.02 8.53
C LEU A 38 9.71 -3.44 8.37
N GLY A 39 9.02 -3.73 9.48
CA GLY A 39 7.59 -4.02 9.48
C GLY A 39 6.75 -2.87 8.90
N GLN A 40 7.06 -1.62 9.26
CA GLN A 40 6.36 -0.45 8.73
C GLN A 40 6.63 -0.22 7.23
N LEU A 41 7.86 -0.47 6.77
CA LEU A 41 8.23 -0.34 5.36
C LEU A 41 7.52 -1.38 4.48
N VAL A 42 7.45 -2.63 4.93
CA VAL A 42 6.73 -3.70 4.21
C VAL A 42 5.23 -3.40 4.13
N VAL A 43 4.63 -2.84 5.18
CA VAL A 43 3.22 -2.42 5.14
C VAL A 43 3.01 -1.31 4.12
N SER A 44 3.87 -0.28 4.13
CA SER A 44 3.78 0.85 3.20
C SER A 44 3.98 0.44 1.74
N GLU A 45 4.89 -0.50 1.47
CA GLU A 45 5.12 -1.02 0.12
C GLU A 45 3.90 -1.80 -0.38
N ASN A 46 3.33 -2.67 0.47
CA ASN A 46 2.11 -3.41 0.14
C ASN A 46 0.91 -2.49 -0.12
N GLU A 47 0.71 -1.43 0.68
CA GLU A 47 -0.35 -0.44 0.43
C GLU A 47 -0.15 0.27 -0.91
N THR A 48 1.10 0.56 -1.27
CA THR A 48 1.46 1.18 -2.55
C THR A 48 1.20 0.24 -3.73
N ILE A 49 1.56 -1.04 -3.60
CA ILE A 49 1.28 -2.08 -4.61
C ILE A 49 -0.23 -2.27 -4.78
N VAL A 50 -0.99 -2.37 -3.68
CA VAL A 50 -2.45 -2.50 -3.74
C VAL A 50 -3.08 -1.25 -4.38
N ALA A 51 -2.55 -0.06 -4.14
CA ALA A 51 -3.04 1.17 -4.77
C ALA A 51 -2.75 1.23 -6.28
N THR A 52 -1.57 0.78 -6.72
CA THR A 52 -1.21 0.75 -8.15
C THR A 52 -1.99 -0.33 -8.91
N GLU A 53 -2.17 -1.52 -8.33
CA GLU A 53 -3.00 -2.58 -8.89
C GLU A 53 -4.47 -2.15 -9.01
N ARG A 54 -5.02 -1.52 -7.96
CA ARG A 54 -6.39 -0.96 -8.00
C ARG A 54 -6.54 0.11 -9.07
N ARG A 55 -5.56 1.00 -9.22
CA ARG A 55 -5.57 2.04 -10.26
C ARG A 55 -5.58 1.41 -11.65
N LYS A 56 -4.74 0.40 -11.87
CA LYS A 56 -4.67 -0.34 -13.14
C LYS A 56 -6.00 -1.03 -13.44
N ALA A 57 -6.54 -1.79 -12.48
CA ALA A 57 -7.82 -2.48 -12.65
C ALA A 57 -8.98 -1.49 -12.93
N PHE A 58 -8.99 -0.34 -12.27
CA PHE A 58 -9.97 0.71 -12.54
C PHE A 58 -9.82 1.29 -13.96
N GLN A 59 -8.59 1.54 -14.41
CA GLN A 59 -8.33 2.04 -15.75
C GLN A 59 -8.76 1.03 -16.83
N GLU A 60 -8.42 -0.25 -16.67
CA GLU A 60 -8.85 -1.32 -17.58
C GLU A 60 -10.38 -1.44 -17.61
N TRP A 61 -11.04 -1.29 -16.46
CA TRP A 61 -12.50 -1.24 -16.40
C TRP A 61 -13.07 -0.04 -17.17
N VAL A 62 -12.54 1.17 -16.98
CA VAL A 62 -12.98 2.37 -17.73
C VAL A 62 -12.77 2.18 -19.24
N GLU A 63 -11.60 1.68 -19.65
CA GLU A 63 -11.26 1.47 -21.06
C GLU A 63 -12.18 0.44 -21.71
N SER A 64 -12.48 -0.68 -21.04
CA SER A 64 -13.41 -1.69 -21.56
C SER A 64 -14.84 -1.19 -21.73
N HIS A 65 -15.23 -0.11 -21.06
CA HIS A 65 -16.57 0.49 -21.16
C HIS A 65 -16.62 1.71 -22.08
N ARG A 66 -15.48 2.19 -22.58
CA ARG A 66 -15.38 3.41 -23.41
C ARG A 66 -16.05 3.23 -24.77
N ASP A 67 -15.92 2.05 -25.37
CA ASP A 67 -16.46 1.74 -26.70
C ASP A 67 -17.89 1.18 -26.64
N LEU A 68 -18.43 0.94 -25.44
CA LEU A 68 -19.77 0.37 -25.23
C LEU A 68 -20.91 1.38 -25.47
N GLN A 69 -20.59 2.65 -25.80
CA GLN A 69 -21.56 3.73 -26.03
C GLN A 69 -22.67 3.76 -24.97
N LEU A 70 -22.29 3.62 -23.70
CA LEU A 70 -23.24 3.58 -22.61
C LEU A 70 -23.99 4.93 -22.52
N PRO A 71 -25.31 4.91 -22.30
CA PRO A 71 -26.08 6.13 -22.14
C PRO A 71 -25.58 6.91 -20.93
N LEU A 72 -25.48 8.24 -21.08
CA LEU A 72 -25.18 9.11 -19.96
C LEU A 72 -26.31 9.02 -18.94
N LEU A 73 -25.94 8.93 -17.66
CA LEU A 73 -26.91 9.02 -16.58
C LEU A 73 -27.52 10.43 -16.57
N SER A 74 -28.82 10.52 -16.38
CA SER A 74 -29.50 11.80 -16.20
C SER A 74 -29.16 12.42 -14.85
N ASP A 75 -29.27 13.75 -14.75
CA ASP A 75 -29.04 14.49 -13.49
C ASP A 75 -29.91 13.96 -12.34
N HIS A 76 -31.14 13.53 -12.64
CA HIS A 76 -32.00 12.87 -11.68
C HIS A 76 -31.41 11.55 -11.20
N ALA A 77 -30.89 10.69 -12.10
CA ALA A 77 -30.32 9.39 -11.75
C ALA A 77 -29.06 9.48 -10.86
N ILE A 78 -28.32 10.59 -10.94
CA ILE A 78 -27.15 10.86 -10.08
C ILE A 78 -27.47 11.76 -8.88
N SER A 79 -28.71 12.26 -8.76
CA SER A 79 -29.09 13.17 -7.68
C SER A 79 -29.11 12.44 -6.34
N ARG A 80 -28.51 13.06 -5.32
CA ARG A 80 -28.57 12.58 -3.93
C ARG A 80 -30.00 12.42 -3.45
N GLU A 81 -30.90 13.30 -3.87
CA GLU A 81 -32.33 13.23 -3.55
C GLU A 81 -32.97 11.98 -4.19
N SER A 82 -32.61 11.62 -5.42
CA SER A 82 -33.10 10.38 -6.03
C SER A 82 -32.49 9.12 -5.41
N ILE A 83 -31.24 9.18 -4.95
CA ILE A 83 -30.52 8.02 -4.39
C ILE A 83 -30.89 7.80 -2.91
N TYR A 84 -31.21 8.86 -2.17
CA TYR A 84 -31.40 8.81 -0.70
C TYR A 84 -32.72 9.43 -0.21
N GLY A 85 -33.61 9.90 -1.09
CA GLY A 85 -34.72 10.81 -0.76
C GLY A 85 -35.72 10.37 0.30
N GLU A 86 -35.94 9.07 0.49
CA GLU A 86 -36.89 8.51 1.48
C GLU A 86 -36.20 8.04 2.77
N ARG A 87 -35.04 8.61 3.13
CA ARG A 87 -34.43 8.44 4.46
C ARG A 87 -34.17 9.80 5.09
N GLY A 88 -35.25 10.48 5.45
CA GLY A 88 -35.30 11.57 6.43
C GLY A 88 -35.97 11.09 7.69
#